data_AF-A6UP57-F1
#
_entry.id   AF-A6UP57-F1
#
_cell.length_a   1.000
_cell.length_b   1.000
_cell.length_c   1.000
_cell.angle_alpha   90.00
_cell.angle_beta   90.00
_cell.angle_gamma   90.00
#
_symmetry.space_group_name_H-M   'P 1'
#
loop_
_entity.id
_entity.type
_entity.pdbx_description
1 polymer ?
#
loop_
_entity_poly.entity_id
_entity_poly.type
_entity_poly.pdbx_seq_one_letter_code
_entity_poly.pdbx_strand_id
1 'polypeptide(L)'
;MFRITGKIKEIEDKIEGKKHGEAKLELVGQKVPIFASETVEIKSGQIKAVNIQKICLPKKTVLMPSAYIQHKLGNMVSLGEEIPVPFEHERCLEYAIFIAVKDGKINEGELIGTIIVLHAE
;
A
#
# COMPACT_ATOMS: atom_id res chain seq x y z
N MET A 1 -18.98 -10.92 19.09
CA MET A 1 -19.76 -9.76 19.58
C MET A 1 -20.50 -9.17 18.39
N PHE A 2 -21.83 -9.26 18.37
CA PHE A 2 -22.65 -8.95 17.20
C PHE A 2 -22.67 -7.43 16.95
N ARG A 3 -22.33 -6.99 15.71
CA ARG A 3 -22.34 -5.60 15.23
C ARG A 3 -23.77 -5.05 15.08
N ILE A 4 -24.53 -5.02 16.16
CA ILE A 4 -25.90 -4.48 16.16
C ILE A 4 -25.88 -2.95 15.97
N THR A 5 -24.83 -2.29 16.48
CA THR A 5 -24.64 -0.83 16.41
C THR A 5 -24.59 -0.29 14.98
N GLY A 6 -24.01 -1.04 14.04
CA GLY A 6 -23.92 -0.61 12.64
C GLY A 6 -25.28 -0.60 11.93
N LYS A 7 -26.12 -1.61 12.19
CA LYS A 7 -27.46 -1.70 11.61
C LYS A 7 -28.41 -0.65 12.19
N ILE A 8 -28.29 -0.35 13.49
CA ILE A 8 -29.08 0.71 14.13
C ILE A 8 -28.74 2.06 13.51
N LYS A 9 -27.44 2.35 13.32
CA LYS A 9 -26.99 3.60 12.72
C LYS A 9 -27.42 3.75 11.25
N GLU A 10 -27.38 2.66 10.46
CA GLU A 10 -27.93 2.66 9.09
C GLU A 10 -29.43 2.97 9.03
N ILE A 11 -30.20 2.50 10.03
CA ILE A 11 -31.63 2.78 10.12
C ILE A 11 -31.86 4.24 10.51
N GLU A 12 -31.11 4.76 11.49
CA GLU A 12 -31.13 6.17 11.89
C GLU A 12 -30.78 7.10 10.72
N ASP A 13 -29.70 6.82 9.99
CA ASP A 13 -29.26 7.62 8.85
C ASP A 13 -30.28 7.60 7.68
N LYS A 14 -30.99 6.48 7.48
CA LYS A 14 -32.11 6.38 6.51
C LYS A 14 -33.32 7.20 6.94
N ILE A 15 -33.67 7.20 8.24
CA ILE A 15 -34.79 7.97 8.78
C ILE A 15 -34.49 9.48 8.74
N GLU A 16 -33.25 9.88 9.00
CA GLU A 16 -32.79 11.28 8.94
C GLU A 16 -32.55 11.79 7.51
N GLY A 17 -32.73 10.95 6.48
CA GLY A 17 -32.54 11.35 5.08
C GLY A 17 -31.08 11.63 4.70
N LYS A 18 -30.11 11.17 5.51
CA LYS A 18 -28.69 11.29 5.21
C LYS A 18 -28.34 10.35 4.04
N LYS A 19 -28.23 10.92 2.84
CA LYS A 19 -27.63 10.22 1.71
C LYS A 19 -26.13 10.04 2.00
N HIS A 20 -25.72 8.82 2.34
CA HIS A 20 -24.33 8.43 2.16
C HIS A 20 -24.05 8.53 0.67
N GLY A 21 -23.35 9.58 0.24
CA GLY A 21 -22.95 9.72 -1.16
C GLY A 21 -22.20 8.46 -1.57
N GLU A 22 -22.67 7.78 -2.62
CA GLU A 22 -21.90 6.71 -3.24
C GLU A 22 -20.58 7.33 -3.70
N ALA A 23 -19.48 6.98 -3.04
CA ALA A 23 -18.16 7.42 -3.45
C ALA A 23 -17.82 6.70 -4.76
N LYS A 24 -18.18 7.33 -5.89
CA LYS A 24 -17.80 6.86 -7.22
C LYS A 24 -16.31 7.13 -7.40
N LEU A 25 -15.45 6.18 -7.00
CA LEU A 25 -14.02 6.24 -7.26
C LEU A 25 -13.76 5.91 -8.75
N GLU A 26 -13.76 6.92 -9.61
CA GLU A 26 -13.18 6.84 -10.96
C GLU A 26 -11.68 7.18 -10.89
N LEU A 27 -10.90 6.35 -10.18
CA LEU A 27 -9.46 6.52 -10.08
C LEU A 27 -8.75 5.70 -11.16
N VAL A 28 -8.32 6.35 -12.24
CA VAL A 28 -7.38 5.77 -13.21
C VAL A 28 -5.97 5.92 -12.67
N GLY A 29 -5.54 4.94 -11.88
CA GLY A 29 -4.17 4.87 -11.34
C GLY A 29 -3.28 3.93 -12.12
N GLN A 30 -2.02 4.31 -12.33
CA GLN A 30 -1.03 3.41 -12.92
C GLN A 30 -0.61 2.36 -11.89
N LYS A 31 -0.75 1.07 -12.23
CA LYS A 31 -0.23 -0.02 -11.40
C LYS A 31 1.25 -0.22 -11.69
N VAL A 32 2.08 -0.12 -10.65
CA VAL A 32 3.53 -0.30 -10.74
C VAL A 32 3.94 -1.47 -9.84
N PRO A 33 4.52 -2.56 -10.40
CA PRO A 33 5.04 -3.65 -9.59
C PRO A 33 6.33 -3.22 -8.86
N ILE A 34 6.53 -3.75 -7.66
CA ILE A 34 7.68 -3.47 -6.80
C ILE A 34 8.52 -4.74 -6.67
N PHE A 35 9.79 -4.68 -7.04
CA PHE A 35 10.70 -5.82 -6.99
C PHE A 35 11.81 -5.59 -5.96
N ALA A 36 12.24 -6.65 -5.28
CA ALA A 36 13.38 -6.60 -4.37
C ALA A 36 14.68 -6.29 -5.13
N SER A 37 15.54 -5.44 -4.56
CA SER A 37 16.91 -5.22 -5.04
C SER A 37 17.96 -5.92 -4.18
N GLU A 38 17.51 -6.68 -3.17
CA GLU A 38 18.39 -7.47 -2.32
C GLU A 38 17.78 -8.83 -2.01
N THR A 39 18.63 -9.72 -1.51
CA THR A 39 18.22 -10.99 -0.95
C THR A 39 18.25 -10.92 0.58
N VAL A 40 17.10 -11.11 1.23
CA VAL A 40 16.94 -10.88 2.66
C VAL A 40 16.17 -12.00 3.35
N GLU A 41 16.67 -12.43 4.51
CA GLU A 41 15.96 -13.35 5.40
C GLU A 41 14.94 -12.60 6.26
N ILE A 42 13.78 -13.24 6.43
CA ILE A 42 12.66 -12.74 7.22
C ILE A 42 12.07 -13.85 8.10
N LYS A 43 11.59 -13.44 9.26
CA LYS A 43 10.91 -14.31 10.23
C LYS A 43 9.45 -13.92 10.40
N SER A 44 8.60 -14.91 10.62
CA SER A 44 7.17 -14.70 10.87
C SER A 44 6.96 -13.70 12.02
N GLY A 45 6.09 -12.72 11.80
CA GLY A 45 5.80 -11.64 12.74
C GLY A 45 6.77 -10.45 12.66
N GLN A 46 7.82 -10.53 11.84
CA GLN A 46 8.76 -9.42 11.66
C GLN A 46 8.20 -8.35 10.71
N ILE A 47 8.42 -7.09 11.07
CA ILE A 47 8.30 -5.95 10.16
C ILE A 47 9.72 -5.54 9.76
N LYS A 48 10.00 -5.48 8.46
CA LYS A 48 11.34 -5.21 7.95
C LYS A 48 11.30 -4.28 6.74
N ALA A 49 12.27 -3.37 6.65
CA ALA A 49 12.54 -2.63 5.43
C ALA A 49 13.31 -3.55 4.46
N VAL A 50 12.81 -3.69 3.25
CA VAL A 50 13.43 -4.47 2.17
C VAL A 50 13.78 -3.50 1.05
N ASN A 51 15.04 -3.46 0.64
CA ASN A 51 15.47 -2.65 -0.49
C ASN A 51 14.77 -3.11 -1.77
N ILE A 52 14.33 -2.13 -2.53
CA ILE A 52 13.62 -2.36 -3.80
C ILE A 52 14.41 -1.79 -4.96
N GLN A 53 14.05 -2.23 -6.17
CA GLN A 53 14.49 -1.54 -7.37
C GLN A 53 13.95 -0.11 -7.34
N LYS A 54 14.83 0.86 -7.55
CA LYS A 54 14.51 2.29 -7.41
C LYS A 54 13.39 2.69 -8.37
N ILE A 55 12.36 3.33 -7.83
CA ILE A 55 11.22 3.84 -8.61
C ILE A 55 11.10 5.33 -8.34
N CYS A 56 11.35 6.13 -9.38
CA CYS A 56 11.17 7.57 -9.31
C CYS A 56 9.77 7.95 -9.80
N LEU A 57 9.10 8.76 -8.98
CA LEU A 57 7.74 9.21 -9.15
C LEU A 57 7.75 10.69 -9.51
N PRO A 58 6.89 11.12 -10.44
CA PRO A 58 6.70 12.53 -10.68
C PRO A 58 6.13 13.21 -9.43
N LYS A 59 6.32 14.53 -9.37
CA LYS A 59 5.71 15.39 -8.35
C LYS A 59 4.19 15.20 -8.25
N LYS A 60 3.64 15.54 -7.10
CA LYS A 60 2.20 15.48 -6.80
C LYS A 60 1.57 14.10 -7.01
N THR A 61 2.28 13.04 -6.62
CA THR A 61 1.77 11.67 -6.72
C THR A 61 1.35 11.13 -5.36
N VAL A 62 0.20 10.47 -5.29
CA VAL A 62 -0.24 9.72 -4.10
C VAL A 62 -0.04 8.24 -4.37
N LEU A 63 0.52 7.56 -3.37
CA LEU A 63 0.81 6.14 -3.42
C LEU A 63 -0.26 5.37 -2.65
N MET A 64 -0.83 4.37 -3.30
CA MET A 64 -1.75 3.44 -2.67
C MET A 64 -1.23 2.02 -2.87
N PRO A 65 -0.63 1.40 -1.84
CA PRO A 65 -0.32 -0.02 -1.87
C PRO A 65 -1.56 -0.85 -2.19
N SER A 66 -1.39 -1.89 -3.01
CA SER A 66 -2.45 -2.85 -3.29
C SER A 66 -2.94 -3.49 -1.98
N ALA A 67 -4.25 -3.55 -1.80
CA ALA A 67 -4.87 -4.20 -0.64
C ALA A 67 -4.72 -5.73 -0.66
N TYR A 68 -4.25 -6.31 -1.78
CA TYR A 68 -4.08 -7.75 -1.92
C TYR A 68 -2.66 -8.18 -1.62
N ILE A 69 -2.53 -9.28 -0.86
CA ILE A 69 -1.26 -9.94 -0.63
C ILE A 69 -0.77 -10.58 -1.93
N GLN A 70 0.44 -10.22 -2.36
CA GLN A 70 1.03 -10.70 -3.62
C GLN A 70 2.27 -11.57 -3.40
N HIS A 71 2.97 -11.41 -2.27
CA HIS A 71 4.15 -12.19 -1.96
C HIS A 71 3.82 -13.37 -1.02
N LYS A 72 4.38 -14.55 -1.30
CA LYS A 72 4.08 -15.80 -0.55
C LYS A 72 4.44 -15.76 0.94
N LEU A 73 5.35 -14.86 1.34
CA LEU A 73 5.87 -14.75 2.71
C LEU A 73 5.23 -13.62 3.54
N GLY A 74 4.35 -12.79 2.95
CA GLY A 74 3.83 -11.62 3.65
C GLY A 74 3.33 -10.51 2.73
N ASN A 75 3.17 -9.32 3.29
CA ASN A 75 2.59 -8.18 2.59
C ASN A 75 3.44 -6.92 2.69
N MET A 76 3.53 -6.20 1.59
CA MET A 76 4.04 -4.83 1.53
C MET A 76 2.96 -3.87 2.02
N VAL A 77 3.26 -3.10 3.06
CA VAL A 77 2.31 -2.15 3.66
C VAL A 77 2.63 -0.69 3.36
N SER A 78 3.88 -0.39 3.03
CA SER A 78 4.33 0.96 2.70
C SER A 78 5.61 0.93 1.89
N LEU A 79 5.95 2.07 1.31
CA LEU A 79 7.19 2.35 0.61
C LEU A 79 7.80 3.63 1.15
N GLY A 80 9.12 3.75 1.02
CA GLY A 80 9.83 4.92 1.49
C GLY A 80 11.05 5.26 0.64
N GLU A 81 11.51 6.46 0.88
CA GLU A 81 12.71 7.08 0.32
C GLU A 81 13.76 7.11 1.44
N GLU A 82 15.04 7.01 1.11
CA GLU A 82 16.09 7.16 2.13
C GLU A 82 16.06 8.56 2.74
N ILE A 83 15.86 9.58 1.89
CA ILE A 83 15.69 10.97 2.28
C ILE A 83 14.26 11.39 1.90
N PRO A 84 13.39 11.74 2.88
CA PRO A 84 12.05 12.22 2.58
C PRO A 84 12.08 13.50 1.75
N VAL A 85 11.47 13.47 0.57
CA VAL A 85 11.36 14.61 -0.32
C VAL A 85 9.91 15.15 -0.27
N PRO A 86 9.70 16.48 -0.26
CA PRO A 86 8.35 17.04 -0.26
C PRO A 86 7.54 16.62 -1.49
N PHE A 87 6.22 16.56 -1.32
CA PHE A 87 5.26 16.07 -2.31
C PHE A 87 5.29 16.85 -3.64
N GLU A 88 5.70 18.11 -3.60
CA GLU A 88 5.81 19.03 -4.73
C GLU A 88 6.99 18.74 -5.66
N HIS A 89 7.90 17.85 -5.24
CA HIS A 89 9.09 17.47 -5.99
C HIS A 89 9.01 16.01 -6.48
N GLU A 90 9.93 15.66 -7.39
CA GLU A 90 10.12 14.27 -7.77
C GLU A 90 10.69 13.48 -6.59
N ARG A 91 10.18 12.28 -6.40
CA ARG A 91 10.45 11.42 -5.24
C ARG A 91 10.92 10.07 -5.71
N CYS A 92 11.89 9.45 -5.04
CA CYS A 92 12.37 8.13 -5.46
C CYS A 92 12.30 7.12 -4.32
N LEU A 93 11.48 6.10 -4.53
CA LEU A 93 11.29 5.01 -3.58
C LEU A 93 12.46 4.04 -3.66
N GLU A 94 12.99 3.65 -2.50
CA GLU A 94 14.21 2.85 -2.37
C GLU A 94 14.03 1.63 -1.47
N TYR A 95 13.04 1.66 -0.56
CA TYR A 95 12.67 0.48 0.24
C TYR A 95 11.16 0.31 0.38
N ALA A 96 10.76 -0.93 0.68
CA ALA A 96 9.41 -1.32 1.06
C ALA A 96 9.37 -1.79 2.51
N ILE A 97 8.34 -1.39 3.26
CA ILE A 97 8.04 -1.97 4.56
C ILE A 97 7.22 -3.24 4.35
N PHE A 98 7.79 -4.36 4.77
CA PHE A 98 7.22 -5.69 4.60
C PHE A 98 6.88 -6.32 5.94
N ILE A 99 5.65 -6.84 6.06
CA ILE A 99 5.20 -7.62 7.22
C ILE A 99 5.23 -9.10 6.84
N ALA A 100 6.11 -9.85 7.48
CA ALA A 100 6.26 -11.28 7.24
C ALA A 100 5.23 -12.09 8.02
N VAL A 101 4.54 -12.99 7.33
CA VAL A 101 3.58 -13.95 7.93
C VAL A 101 4.13 -15.37 7.97
N LYS A 102 5.28 -15.61 7.33
CA LYS A 102 6.00 -16.88 7.30
C LYS A 102 7.50 -16.63 7.32
N ASP A 103 8.24 -17.59 7.86
CA ASP A 103 9.68 -17.65 7.74
C ASP A 103 10.09 -17.90 6.29
N GLY A 104 11.20 -17.27 5.88
CA GLY A 104 11.79 -17.57 4.58
C GLY A 104 12.78 -16.51 4.12
N LYS A 105 13.01 -16.51 2.81
CA LYS A 105 13.92 -15.62 2.13
C LYS A 105 13.19 -14.94 0.99
N ILE A 106 13.27 -13.62 0.94
CA ILE A 106 12.93 -12.84 -0.25
C ILE A 106 14.21 -12.75 -1.07
N ASN A 107 14.18 -13.19 -2.32
CA ASN A 107 15.32 -13.13 -3.21
C ASN A 107 15.28 -11.85 -4.04
N GLU A 108 16.45 -11.39 -4.45
CA GLU A 108 16.59 -10.28 -5.39
C GLU A 108 15.76 -10.55 -6.67
N GLY A 109 15.02 -9.55 -7.12
CA GLY A 109 14.12 -9.66 -8.27
C GLY A 109 12.76 -10.31 -7.97
N GLU A 110 12.49 -10.81 -6.77
CA GLU A 110 11.12 -11.28 -6.42
C GLU A 110 10.15 -10.09 -6.25
N LEU A 111 8.90 -10.32 -6.67
CA LEU A 111 7.81 -9.34 -6.55
C LEU A 111 7.41 -9.15 -5.08
N ILE A 112 7.65 -7.97 -4.54
CA ILE A 112 7.27 -7.59 -3.17
C ILE A 112 5.79 -7.21 -3.08
N GLY A 113 5.29 -6.50 -4.10
CA GLY A 113 3.93 -6.00 -4.13
C GLY A 113 3.66 -5.13 -5.35
N THR A 114 2.55 -4.42 -5.33
CA THR A 114 2.15 -3.47 -6.37
C THR A 114 1.61 -2.23 -5.71
N ILE A 115 1.96 -1.09 -6.28
CA ILE A 115 1.34 0.19 -5.94
C ILE A 115 0.44 0.66 -7.05
N ILE A 116 -0.55 1.44 -6.66
CA ILE A 116 -1.33 2.27 -7.55
C ILE A 116 -0.82 3.69 -7.35
N VAL A 117 -0.30 4.27 -8.42
CA VAL A 117 0.16 5.65 -8.46
C VAL A 117 -0.98 6.52 -8.97
N LEU A 118 -1.38 7.48 -8.16
CA LEU A 118 -2.42 8.45 -8.45
C LEU A 118 -1.79 9.82 -8.60
N HIS A 119 -2.19 10.56 -9.62
CA HIS A 119 -1.81 11.97 -9.74
C HIS A 119 -2.82 12.84 -9.01
N ALA A 120 -2.33 13.73 -8.15
CA ALA A 120 -3.13 14.80 -7.58
C ALA A 120 -3.01 16.04 -8.48
N GLU A 121 -4.13 16.71 -8.71
CA GLU A 121 -4.20 18.00 -9.40
C GLU A 121 -3.71 19.15 -8.49
#